data_AF-S3N0B0-F1
#
_entry.id   AF-S3N0B0-F1
#
_cell.length_a   1.000
_cell.length_b   1.000
_cell.length_c   1.000
_cell.angle_alpha   90.00
_cell.angle_beta   90.00
_cell.angle_gamma   90.00
#
_symmetry.space_group_name_H-M   'P 1'
#
loop_
_entity.id
_entity.type
_entity.pdbx_description
1 polymer ?
#
loop_
_entity_poly.entity_id
_entity_poly.type
_entity_poly.pdbx_seq_one_letter_code
_entity_poly.pdbx_strand_id
1 'polypeptide(L)'
;MISFASIALYLAAALTLVAALLHFICVYWGAEGFRVLGAGEALAKKAEKGDWYPNLIAIMVGLVLSVFALYAFTVAQENIFLPLSKWVLTFITVALLARGLGFPFIKSRFKGNSDLFWYVSSSLCIVLGSLYAYGTYMMFYR
;
A
#
# COMPACT_ATOMS: atom_id res chain seq x y z
N MET A 1 9.41 -25.74 -9.45
CA MET A 1 8.47 -25.62 -8.31
C MET A 1 8.55 -24.19 -7.80
N ILE A 2 7.43 -23.54 -7.50
CA ILE A 2 7.43 -22.16 -6.98
C ILE A 2 7.96 -22.19 -5.54
N SER A 3 8.96 -21.36 -5.21
CA SER A 3 9.50 -21.27 -3.85
C SER A 3 8.53 -20.59 -2.88
N PHE A 4 8.69 -20.83 -1.57
CA PHE A 4 7.93 -20.09 -0.55
C PHE A 4 8.14 -18.57 -0.63
N ALA A 5 9.34 -18.13 -1.04
CA ALA A 5 9.63 -16.71 -1.22
C ALA A 5 8.79 -16.11 -2.35
N SER A 6 8.66 -16.84 -3.46
CA SER A 6 7.82 -16.43 -4.59
C SER A 6 6.34 -16.42 -4.25
N ILE A 7 5.84 -17.42 -3.50
CA ILE A 7 4.46 -17.41 -2.99
C ILE A 7 4.21 -16.15 -2.15
N ALA A 8 5.12 -15.81 -1.24
CA ALA A 8 5.00 -14.61 -0.41
C ALA A 8 4.96 -13.33 -1.25
N LEU A 9 5.83 -13.20 -2.26
CA LEU A 9 5.86 -12.03 -3.15
C LEU A 9 4.64 -11.95 -4.07
N TYR A 10 4.11 -13.07 -4.57
CA TYR A 10 2.85 -13.07 -5.32
C TYR A 10 1.66 -12.62 -4.46
N LEU A 11 1.58 -13.10 -3.22
CA LEU A 11 0.55 -12.64 -2.28
C LEU A 11 0.71 -11.15 -1.96
N ALA A 12 1.93 -10.69 -1.68
CA ALA A 12 2.22 -9.28 -1.49
C ALA A 12 1.81 -8.45 -2.72
N ALA A 13 2.16 -8.88 -3.93
CA ALA A 13 1.79 -8.20 -5.17
C ALA A 13 0.28 -8.09 -5.34
N ALA A 14 -0.45 -9.19 -5.19
CA ALA A 14 -1.90 -9.23 -5.36
C ALA A 14 -2.61 -8.32 -4.34
N LEU A 15 -2.24 -8.41 -3.06
CA LEU A 15 -2.83 -7.58 -2.01
C LEU A 15 -2.47 -6.09 -2.17
N THR A 16 -1.23 -5.78 -2.58
CA THR A 16 -0.82 -4.40 -2.89
C THR A 16 -1.60 -3.84 -4.07
N LEU A 17 -1.86 -4.66 -5.10
CA LEU A 17 -2.67 -4.27 -6.24
C LEU A 17 -4.12 -4.01 -5.86
N VAL A 18 -4.72 -4.85 -5.01
CA VAL A 18 -6.07 -4.59 -4.46
C VAL A 18 -6.09 -3.26 -3.71
N ALA A 19 -5.08 -2.97 -2.88
CA ALA A 19 -4.97 -1.68 -2.20
C ALA A 19 -4.85 -0.51 -3.19
N ALA A 20 -4.07 -0.65 -4.26
CA ALA A 20 -3.98 0.35 -5.33
C ALA A 20 -5.34 0.61 -5.99
N LEU A 21 -6.06 -0.45 -6.34
CA LEU A 21 -7.39 -0.38 -6.97
C LEU A 21 -8.41 0.30 -6.06
N LEU A 22 -8.38 0.04 -4.75
CA LEU A 22 -9.24 0.75 -3.79
C LEU A 22 -9.01 2.27 -3.82
N HIS A 23 -7.76 2.73 -3.98
CA HIS A 23 -7.46 4.15 -4.08
C HIS A 23 -7.97 4.74 -5.40
N PHE A 24 -7.85 4.03 -6.52
CA PHE A 24 -8.42 4.49 -7.79
C PHE A 24 -9.95 4.50 -7.79
N ILE A 25 -10.59 3.47 -7.24
CA ILE A 25 -12.04 3.37 -7.11
C ILE A 25 -12.59 4.51 -6.24
N CYS A 26 -11.86 4.89 -5.18
CA CYS A 26 -12.24 6.03 -4.33
C CYS A 26 -12.42 7.33 -5.12
N VAL A 27 -11.59 7.57 -6.15
CA VAL A 27 -11.67 8.75 -7.01
C VAL A 27 -12.96 8.75 -7.83
N TYR A 28 -13.34 7.59 -8.35
CA TYR A 28 -14.56 7.43 -9.14
C TYR A 28 -15.83 7.51 -8.30
N TRP A 29 -15.79 6.94 -7.08
CA TRP A 29 -16.91 6.98 -6.14
C TRP A 29 -17.08 8.37 -5.49
N GLY A 30 -16.03 9.18 -5.48
CA GLY A 30 -16.07 10.54 -4.96
C GLY A 30 -16.14 10.59 -3.44
N ALA A 31 -16.77 11.63 -2.89
CA ALA A 31 -16.77 11.93 -1.47
C ALA A 31 -17.24 10.77 -0.57
N GLU A 32 -18.27 10.04 -0.99
CA GLU A 32 -18.77 8.89 -0.24
C GLU A 32 -17.76 7.75 -0.19
N GLY A 33 -17.01 7.53 -1.27
CA GLY A 33 -15.88 6.60 -1.28
C GLY A 33 -14.84 6.96 -0.23
N PHE A 34 -14.50 8.25 -0.10
CA PHE A 34 -13.56 8.71 0.94
C PHE A 34 -14.09 8.48 2.37
N ARG A 35 -15.41 8.61 2.59
CA ARG A 35 -16.04 8.29 3.89
C ARG A 35 -16.03 6.80 4.19
N VAL A 36 -16.46 5.98 3.23
CA VAL A 36 -16.52 4.51 3.36
C VAL A 36 -15.13 3.94 3.62
N LEU A 37 -14.11 4.44 2.91
CA LEU A 37 -12.72 4.04 3.15
C LEU A 37 -12.10 4.69 4.40
N GLY A 38 -12.81 5.59 5.09
CA GLY A 38 -12.38 6.17 6.35
C GLY A 38 -11.30 7.25 6.25
N ALA A 39 -11.14 7.90 5.10
CA ALA A 39 -10.23 9.03 4.86
C ALA A 39 -10.68 10.35 5.53
N GLY A 40 -11.80 10.30 6.27
CA GLY A 40 -12.27 11.34 7.16
C GLY A 40 -13.12 12.43 6.52
N GLU A 41 -13.96 13.05 7.34
CA GLU A 41 -14.93 14.07 6.87
C GLU A 41 -14.26 15.31 6.27
N ALA A 42 -13.08 15.68 6.75
CA ALA A 42 -12.36 16.83 6.20
C ALA A 42 -11.97 16.62 4.74
N LEU A 43 -11.53 15.40 4.37
CA LEU A 43 -11.15 15.08 3.00
C LEU A 43 -12.38 14.83 2.13
N ALA A 44 -13.40 14.15 2.66
CA ALA A 44 -14.66 13.93 1.96
C ALA A 44 -15.35 15.25 1.58
N LYS A 45 -15.44 16.21 2.50
CA LYS A 45 -16.03 17.54 2.21
C LYS A 45 -15.25 18.35 1.19
N LYS A 46 -13.93 18.16 1.11
CA LYS A 46 -13.12 18.76 0.03
C LYS A 46 -13.51 18.16 -1.31
N ALA A 47 -13.66 16.84 -1.38
CA ALA A 47 -14.08 16.14 -2.58
C ALA A 47 -15.50 16.56 -3.02
N GLU A 48 -16.45 16.74 -2.09
CA GLU A 48 -17.81 17.25 -2.41
C GLU A 48 -17.79 18.64 -3.04
N LYS A 49 -16.84 19.48 -2.65
CA LYS A 49 -16.67 20.84 -3.18
C LYS A 49 -15.94 20.86 -4.52
N GLY A 50 -15.57 19.71 -5.09
CA GLY A 50 -14.79 19.62 -6.32
C GLY A 50 -13.32 20.01 -6.16
N ASP A 51 -12.78 20.00 -4.94
CA ASP A 51 -11.34 20.20 -4.72
C ASP A 51 -10.56 19.05 -5.39
N TRP A 52 -9.50 19.38 -6.14
CA TRP A 52 -8.66 18.40 -6.83
C TRP A 52 -7.76 17.62 -5.85
N TYR A 53 -7.49 18.17 -4.66
CA TYR A 53 -6.52 17.63 -3.73
C TYR A 53 -6.81 16.19 -3.27
N PRO A 54 -8.03 15.81 -2.82
CA PRO A 54 -8.35 14.42 -2.45
C PRO A 54 -8.07 13.42 -3.56
N ASN A 55 -8.49 13.76 -4.78
CA ASN A 55 -8.36 12.88 -5.94
C ASN A 55 -6.90 12.74 -6.35
N LEU A 56 -6.12 13.84 -6.36
CA LEU A 56 -4.70 13.75 -6.68
C LEU A 56 -3.95 12.84 -5.71
N ILE A 57 -4.19 12.98 -4.40
CA ILE A 57 -3.52 12.15 -3.40
C ILE A 57 -3.90 10.67 -3.57
N ALA A 58 -5.18 10.36 -3.77
CA ALA A 58 -5.62 8.99 -3.98
C ALA A 58 -4.98 8.38 -5.25
N ILE A 59 -4.93 9.11 -6.36
CA ILE A 59 -4.27 8.67 -7.60
C ILE A 59 -2.78 8.43 -7.37
N MET A 60 -2.08 9.37 -6.71
CA MET A 60 -0.64 9.26 -6.45
C MET A 60 -0.32 8.04 -5.59
N VAL A 61 -1.09 7.80 -4.53
CA VAL A 61 -0.92 6.59 -3.70
C VAL A 61 -1.23 5.33 -4.50
N GLY A 62 -2.30 5.31 -5.29
CA GLY A 62 -2.64 4.20 -6.17
C GLY A 62 -1.49 3.85 -7.13
N LEU A 63 -0.91 4.85 -7.80
CA LEU A 63 0.22 4.67 -8.71
C LEU A 63 1.46 4.09 -8.01
N VAL A 64 1.82 4.64 -6.84
CA VAL A 64 2.95 4.13 -6.05
C VAL A 64 2.74 2.66 -5.66
N LEU A 65 1.54 2.31 -5.21
CA LEU A 65 1.20 0.94 -4.87
C LEU A 65 1.19 0.01 -6.10
N SER A 66 0.74 0.48 -7.27
CA SER A 66 0.84 -0.27 -8.51
C SER A 66 2.29 -0.58 -8.89
N VAL A 67 3.21 0.38 -8.72
CA VAL A 67 4.65 0.15 -8.92
C VAL A 67 5.17 -0.90 -7.94
N PHE A 68 4.80 -0.82 -6.67
CA PHE A 68 5.21 -1.81 -5.66
C PHE A 68 4.73 -3.22 -6.03
N ALA A 69 3.47 -3.35 -6.41
CA ALA A 69 2.88 -4.62 -6.85
C ALA A 69 3.61 -5.20 -8.07
N LEU A 70 3.95 -4.35 -9.05
CA LEU A 70 4.70 -4.75 -10.24
C LEU A 70 6.08 -5.31 -9.86
N TYR A 71 6.83 -4.60 -9.01
CA TYR A 71 8.14 -5.05 -8.56
C TYR A 71 8.07 -6.39 -7.81
N ALA A 72 7.10 -6.55 -6.89
CA ALA A 72 6.89 -7.83 -6.20
C ALA A 72 6.56 -8.96 -7.17
N PHE A 73 5.64 -8.72 -8.11
CA PHE A 73 5.22 -9.70 -9.10
C PHE A 73 6.37 -10.12 -10.04
N THR A 74 7.21 -9.17 -10.45
CA THR A 74 8.36 -9.49 -11.30
C THR A 74 9.38 -10.33 -10.55
N VAL A 75 9.77 -9.93 -9.33
CA VAL A 75 10.73 -10.70 -8.51
C VAL A 75 10.20 -12.09 -8.16
N ALA A 76 8.89 -12.23 -7.93
CA ALA A 76 8.25 -13.53 -7.65
C ALA A 76 8.36 -14.55 -8.80
N GLN A 77 8.70 -14.12 -10.01
CA GLN A 77 8.90 -15.04 -11.13
C GLN A 77 10.27 -15.72 -11.11
N GLU A 78 11.19 -15.29 -10.23
CA GLU A 78 12.57 -15.80 -10.06
C GLU A 78 13.49 -15.74 -11.31
N ASN A 79 12.94 -15.44 -12.48
CA ASN A 79 13.64 -15.44 -13.75
C ASN A 79 13.84 -14.04 -14.34
N ILE A 80 13.12 -13.04 -13.83
CA ILE A 80 13.14 -11.66 -14.32
C ILE A 80 13.31 -10.73 -13.12
N PHE A 81 14.32 -9.87 -13.17
CA PHE A 81 14.53 -8.82 -12.18
C PHE A 81 14.54 -7.48 -12.89
N LEU A 82 13.74 -6.53 -12.39
CA LEU A 82 13.85 -5.15 -12.81
C LEU A 82 15.12 -4.52 -12.22
N PRO A 83 15.66 -3.45 -12.83
CA PRO A 83 16.74 -2.70 -12.22
C PRO A 83 16.39 -2.29 -10.79
N LEU A 84 17.36 -2.40 -9.88
CA LEU A 84 17.20 -2.00 -8.47
C LEU A 84 16.16 -2.80 -7.66
N SER A 85 15.66 -3.95 -8.14
CA SER A 85 14.67 -4.77 -7.41
C SER A 85 15.02 -4.98 -5.93
N LYS A 86 16.27 -5.33 -5.61
CA LYS A 86 16.74 -5.48 -4.22
C LYS A 86 16.47 -4.24 -3.37
N TRP A 87 16.86 -3.06 -3.86
CA TRP A 87 16.72 -1.79 -3.13
C TRP A 87 15.27 -1.34 -3.05
N VAL A 88 14.51 -1.46 -4.14
CA VAL A 88 13.09 -1.11 -4.19
C VAL A 88 12.28 -1.97 -3.22
N LEU A 89 12.45 -3.29 -3.24
CA LEU A 89 11.73 -4.18 -2.32
C LEU A 89 12.14 -3.96 -0.85
N THR A 90 13.42 -3.66 -0.59
CA THR A 90 13.89 -3.29 0.75
C THR A 90 13.22 -1.98 1.22
N PHE A 91 13.15 -0.97 0.35
CA PHE A 91 12.47 0.29 0.66
C PHE A 91 10.98 0.09 0.94
N ILE A 92 10.28 -0.69 0.09
CA ILE A 92 8.85 -1.02 0.27
C ILE A 92 8.62 -1.68 1.63
N THR A 93 9.46 -2.66 1.98
CA THR A 93 9.42 -3.36 3.26
C THR A 93 9.49 -2.37 4.43
N VAL A 94 10.52 -1.51 4.44
CA VAL A 94 10.72 -0.53 5.51
C VAL A 94 9.57 0.46 5.57
N ALA A 95 9.12 0.99 4.43
CA ALA A 95 8.03 1.96 4.38
C ALA A 95 6.71 1.39 4.92
N LEU A 96 6.35 0.17 4.51
CA LEU A 96 5.11 -0.47 4.96
C LEU A 96 5.16 -0.83 6.45
N LEU A 97 6.27 -1.39 6.94
CA LEU A 97 6.42 -1.71 8.36
C LEU A 97 6.47 -0.44 9.22
N ALA A 98 7.19 0.60 8.79
CA ALA A 98 7.24 1.88 9.49
C ALA A 98 5.86 2.54 9.56
N ARG A 99 5.08 2.51 8.47
CA ARG A 99 3.71 3.03 8.43
C ARG A 99 2.79 2.22 9.35
N GLY A 100 2.87 0.89 9.28
CA GLY A 100 2.03 -0.02 10.05
C GLY A 100 2.29 0.04 11.55
N LEU A 101 3.56 0.02 11.97
CA LEU A 101 3.95 0.06 13.39
C LEU A 101 3.93 1.48 13.97
N GLY A 102 4.24 2.49 13.15
CA GLY A 102 4.27 3.90 13.55
C GLY A 102 2.90 4.55 13.65
N PHE A 103 1.81 3.84 13.33
CA PHE A 103 0.47 4.42 13.29
C PHE A 103 0.03 5.13 14.59
N PRO A 104 0.40 4.71 15.83
CA PRO A 104 -0.01 5.43 17.04
C PRO A 104 0.55 6.85 17.09
N PHE A 105 1.77 7.04 16.59
CA PHE A 105 2.43 8.35 16.52
C PHE A 105 1.85 9.20 15.38
N ILE A 106 1.62 8.58 14.21
CA ILE A 106 1.14 9.26 13.00
C ILE A 106 -0.33 9.69 13.13
N LYS A 107 -1.17 8.88 13.80
CA LYS A 107 -2.61 9.12 13.98
C LYS A 107 -2.92 10.51 14.53
N SER A 108 -2.10 11.00 15.45
CA SER A 108 -2.25 12.33 16.07
C SER A 108 -2.16 13.49 15.07
N ARG A 109 -1.43 13.31 13.96
CA ARG A 109 -1.15 14.34 12.95
C ARG A 109 -2.24 14.45 11.88
N PHE A 110 -2.99 13.38 11.65
CA PHE A 110 -4.03 13.25 10.63
C PHE A 110 -5.41 13.12 11.29
N LYS A 111 -5.90 14.24 11.80
CA LYS A 111 -7.21 14.35 12.44
C LYS A 111 -8.33 14.15 11.41
N GLY A 112 -9.32 13.33 11.75
CA GLY A 112 -10.53 13.12 10.95
C GLY A 112 -10.68 11.71 10.37
N ASN A 113 -9.59 10.95 10.21
CA ASN A 113 -9.65 9.55 9.80
C ASN A 113 -10.31 8.69 10.89
N SER A 114 -11.07 7.66 10.49
CA SER A 114 -11.75 6.78 11.44
C SER A 114 -10.75 5.84 12.15
N ASP A 115 -11.09 5.42 13.37
CA ASP A 115 -10.29 4.45 14.11
C ASP A 115 -10.18 3.11 13.38
N LEU A 116 -11.30 2.68 12.77
CA LEU A 116 -11.32 1.46 11.96
C LEU A 116 -10.34 1.56 10.79
N PHE A 117 -10.28 2.70 10.09
CA PHE A 117 -9.30 2.92 9.03
C PHE A 117 -7.87 2.75 9.55
N TRP A 118 -7.54 3.36 10.70
CA TRP A 118 -6.21 3.24 11.28
C TRP A 118 -5.85 1.78 11.59
N TYR A 119 -6.72 1.04 12.26
CA TYR A 119 -6.42 -0.36 12.62
C TYR A 119 -6.35 -1.29 11.41
N VAL A 120 -7.32 -1.20 10.49
CA VAL A 120 -7.36 -2.06 9.30
C VAL A 120 -6.16 -1.77 8.40
N SER A 121 -5.95 -0.50 8.04
CA SER A 121 -4.87 -0.16 7.11
C SER A 121 -3.49 -0.43 7.71
N SER A 122 -3.31 -0.24 9.03
CA SER A 122 -2.02 -0.52 9.68
C SER A 122 -1.74 -2.00 9.77
N SER A 123 -2.76 -2.81 10.06
CA SER A 123 -2.65 -4.27 10.02
C SER A 123 -2.29 -4.75 8.62
N LEU A 124 -2.94 -4.23 7.58
CA LEU A 124 -2.60 -4.54 6.19
C LEU A 124 -1.17 -4.16 5.84
N CYS A 125 -0.70 -2.98 6.28
CA CYS A 125 0.69 -2.57 6.06
C CYS A 125 1.70 -3.48 6.79
N ILE A 126 1.40 -3.97 7.99
CA ILE A 126 2.27 -4.93 8.70
C ILE A 126 2.30 -6.27 7.96
N VAL A 127 1.14 -6.79 7.55
CA VAL A 127 1.05 -8.06 6.81
C VAL A 127 1.80 -7.97 5.47
N LEU A 128 1.52 -6.94 4.68
CA LEU A 128 2.23 -6.69 3.42
C LEU A 128 3.73 -6.52 3.67
N GLY A 129 4.12 -5.66 4.60
CA GLY A 129 5.52 -5.41 4.95
C GLY A 129 6.25 -6.69 5.34
N SER A 130 5.59 -7.61 6.03
CA SER A 130 6.15 -8.91 6.43
C SER A 130 6.32 -9.86 5.24
N LEU A 131 5.35 -9.89 4.32
CA LEU A 131 5.45 -10.66 3.07
C LEU A 131 6.58 -10.14 2.17
N TYR A 132 6.67 -8.81 1.99
CA TYR A 132 7.79 -8.17 1.29
C TYR A 132 9.12 -8.48 2.01
N ALA A 133 9.20 -8.36 3.33
CA ALA A 133 10.42 -8.62 4.09
C ALA A 133 10.93 -10.05 3.86
N TYR A 134 10.07 -11.04 4.04
CA TYR A 134 10.43 -12.45 3.88
C TYR A 134 10.85 -12.74 2.44
N GLY A 135 10.05 -12.33 1.45
CA GLY A 135 10.38 -12.54 0.04
C GLY A 135 11.70 -11.87 -0.35
N THR A 136 11.91 -10.62 0.05
CA THR A 136 13.13 -9.87 -0.25
C THR A 136 14.36 -10.51 0.39
N TYR A 137 14.26 -10.89 1.66
CA TYR A 137 15.37 -11.52 2.39
C TYR A 137 15.79 -12.82 1.70
N MET A 138 14.82 -13.69 1.41
CA MET A 138 15.08 -15.00 0.80
C MET A 138 15.61 -14.89 -0.64
N MET A 139 15.23 -13.86 -1.39
CA MET A 139 15.67 -13.67 -2.79
C MET A 139 17.04 -12.99 -2.92
N PHE A 140 17.43 -12.11 -1.98
CA PHE A 140 18.59 -11.22 -2.18
C PHE A 140 19.59 -11.16 -1.03
N TYR A 141 19.26 -11.71 0.15
CA TYR A 141 20.06 -11.58 1.36
C TYR A 141 20.34 -12.91 2.07
N ARG A 142 19.73 -14.02 1.62
CA ARG A 142 20.03 -15.39 2.08
C ARG A 142 21.14 -16.00 1.24
#